data_AF-A0A661ALJ6-F1
#
_entry.id   AF-A0A661ALJ6-F1
#
_cell.length_a   1.000
_cell.length_b   1.000
_cell.length_c   1.000
_cell.angle_alpha   90.00
_cell.angle_beta   90.00
_cell.angle_gamma   90.00
#
_symmetry.space_group_name_H-M   'P 1'
#
loop_
_entity.id
_entity.type
_entity.pdbx_description
1 polymer ?
#
loop_
_entity_poly.entity_id
_entity_poly.type
_entity_poly.pdbx_seq_one_letter_code
_entity_poly.pdbx_strand_id
1 'polypeptide(L)'
;SGASFAISRKLREVPFIFILLFGIWDITYYLFLKLLINWPSGLVEYDILFLIPIPWIAPVYAPVMVSSIFIIGAIFYLYKGLTFSSLQLYLFLLSVFILLLSFIFIPVKILLTSGIHGFSSYAGGGFNLLIFSIGIILLIISFLPPEKLHIY
;
A
#
# COMPACT_ATOMS: atom_id res chain seq x y z
N SER A 1 -23.19 28.44 -8.76
CA SER A 1 -22.77 27.56 -9.88
C SER A 1 -21.25 27.46 -10.03
N GLY A 2 -20.44 28.53 -9.93
CA GLY A 2 -18.97 28.44 -9.99
C GLY A 2 -18.26 27.86 -8.75
N ALA A 3 -18.69 28.26 -7.55
CA ALA A 3 -18.11 27.77 -6.29
C ALA A 3 -18.32 26.25 -6.08
N SER A 4 -19.48 25.73 -6.47
CA SER A 4 -19.80 24.29 -6.37
C SER A 4 -18.92 23.43 -7.28
N PHE A 5 -18.57 23.91 -8.48
CA PHE A 5 -17.69 23.20 -9.41
C PHE A 5 -16.24 23.16 -8.92
N ALA A 6 -15.73 24.29 -8.40
CA ALA A 6 -14.40 24.35 -7.80
C ALA A 6 -14.27 23.43 -6.56
N ILE A 7 -15.30 23.39 -5.72
CA ILE A 7 -15.38 22.48 -4.57
C ILE A 7 -15.42 21.01 -5.02
N SER A 8 -16.23 20.68 -6.03
CA SER A 8 -16.32 19.32 -6.57
C SER A 8 -14.99 18.82 -7.12
N ARG A 9 -14.24 19.67 -7.83
CA ARG A 9 -12.90 19.35 -8.31
C ARG A 9 -11.93 19.08 -7.15
N LYS A 10 -11.93 19.95 -6.13
CA LYS A 10 -11.05 19.79 -4.97
C LYS A 10 -11.30 18.48 -4.21
N LEU A 11 -12.57 18.06 -4.08
CA LEU A 11 -12.93 16.79 -3.44
C LEU A 11 -12.45 15.56 -4.21
N ARG A 12 -12.38 15.64 -5.55
CA ARG A 12 -11.91 14.54 -6.40
C ARG A 12 -10.40 14.31 -6.30
N GLU A 13 -9.64 15.33 -5.91
CA GLU A 13 -8.17 15.26 -5.74
C GLU A 13 -7.77 14.69 -4.36
N VAL A 14 -8.64 14.80 -3.35
CA VAL A 14 -8.35 14.39 -1.96
C VAL A 14 -7.81 12.96 -1.84
N PRO A 15 -8.39 11.93 -2.48
CA PRO A 15 -7.90 10.56 -2.35
C PRO A 15 -6.46 10.42 -2.84
N PHE A 16 -6.11 11.08 -3.95
CA PHE A 16 -4.76 11.04 -4.52
C PHE A 16 -3.76 11.81 -3.66
N ILE A 17 -4.17 12.96 -3.10
CA ILE A 17 -3.35 13.69 -2.12
C ILE A 17 -3.08 12.83 -0.89
N PHE A 18 -4.09 12.14 -0.37
CA PHE A 18 -3.93 11.23 0.76
C PHE A 18 -2.94 10.11 0.45
N ILE A 19 -3.13 9.41 -0.67
CA ILE A 19 -2.25 8.29 -1.09
C ILE A 19 -0.81 8.77 -1.31
N LEU A 20 -0.63 9.96 -1.90
CA LEU A 20 0.68 10.60 -2.08
C LEU A 20 1.36 10.86 -0.73
N LEU A 21 0.67 11.52 0.20
CA LEU A 21 1.21 11.84 1.51
C LEU A 21 1.51 10.58 2.32
N PHE A 22 0.64 9.57 2.23
CA PHE A 22 0.84 8.27 2.87
C PHE A 22 2.11 7.59 2.36
N GLY A 23 2.32 7.51 1.04
CA GLY A 23 3.52 6.91 0.47
C GLY A 23 4.80 7.67 0.81
N ILE A 24 4.75 9.01 0.80
CA ILE A 24 5.91 9.84 1.19
C ILE A 24 6.26 9.61 2.67
N TRP A 25 5.25 9.62 3.54
CA TRP A 25 5.43 9.39 4.97
C TRP A 25 6.10 8.05 5.24
N ASP A 26 5.61 6.99 4.60
CA ASP A 26 6.08 5.62 4.80
C ASP A 26 7.55 5.43 4.38
N ILE A 27 7.96 5.97 3.23
CA ILE A 27 9.38 5.93 2.82
C ILE A 27 10.25 6.80 3.73
N THR A 28 9.74 7.97 4.13
CA THR A 28 10.46 8.90 5.00
C THR A 28 10.67 8.29 6.40
N TYR A 29 9.71 7.50 6.89
CA TYR A 29 9.83 6.73 8.13
C TYR A 29 11.05 5.80 8.10
N TYR A 30 11.19 4.97 7.07
CA TYR A 30 12.36 4.09 6.92
C TYR A 30 13.67 4.87 6.74
N LEU A 31 13.64 6.00 6.04
CA LEU A 31 14.81 6.87 5.90
C LEU A 31 15.28 7.39 7.27
N PHE A 32 14.36 7.89 8.10
CA PHE A 32 14.72 8.37 9.44
C PHE A 32 15.22 7.25 10.34
N LEU A 33 14.60 6.06 10.31
CA LEU A 33 15.11 4.92 11.07
C LEU A 33 16.53 4.55 10.62
N LYS A 34 16.81 4.60 9.32
CA LYS A 34 18.14 4.29 8.80
C LYS A 34 19.17 5.31 9.27
N LEU A 35 18.80 6.59 9.32
CA LEU A 35 19.69 7.65 9.76
C LEU A 35 19.93 7.67 11.27
N LEU A 36 18.88 7.41 12.07
CA LEU A 36 18.94 7.55 13.53
C LEU A 36 19.48 6.31 14.23
N ILE A 37 19.11 5.12 13.76
CA ILE A 37 19.41 3.85 14.43
C ILE A 37 20.00 2.80 13.49
N ASN A 38 20.35 3.16 12.25
CA ASN A 38 20.90 2.26 11.23
C ASN A 38 20.01 1.04 10.88
N TRP A 39 18.71 1.13 11.16
CA TRP A 39 17.73 0.10 10.82
C TRP A 39 16.83 0.60 9.66
N PRO A 40 16.46 -0.25 8.68
CA PRO A 40 16.79 -1.66 8.57
C PRO A 40 18.23 -1.87 8.06
N SER A 41 18.84 -3.00 8.40
CA SER A 41 20.16 -3.35 7.84
C SER A 41 20.06 -3.66 6.34
N GLY A 42 18.91 -4.15 5.89
CA GLY A 42 18.56 -4.36 4.48
C GLY A 42 17.05 -4.48 4.25
N LEU A 43 16.61 -4.39 3.00
CA LEU A 43 15.18 -4.33 2.66
C LEU A 43 14.41 -5.65 2.88
N VAL A 44 15.11 -6.76 3.14
CA VAL A 44 14.50 -8.07 3.40
C VAL A 44 14.15 -8.26 4.88
N GLU A 45 14.64 -7.38 5.77
CA GLU A 45 14.27 -7.42 7.18
C GLU A 45 12.77 -7.23 7.36
N TYR A 46 12.19 -7.95 8.31
CA TYR A 46 10.77 -7.88 8.61
C TYR A 46 10.48 -6.71 9.55
N ASP A 47 9.37 -6.03 9.27
CA ASP A 47 8.84 -4.94 10.06
C ASP A 47 7.38 -5.19 10.46
N ILE A 48 6.97 -4.55 11.54
CA ILE A 48 5.58 -4.48 11.98
C ILE A 48 5.01 -3.16 11.45
N LEU A 49 4.33 -3.23 10.31
CA LEU A 49 3.84 -2.06 9.58
C LEU A 49 2.75 -1.32 10.38
N PHE A 50 1.80 -2.08 10.91
CA PHE A 50 0.66 -1.56 11.66
C PHE A 50 0.19 -2.59 12.71
N LEU A 51 -0.45 -2.11 13.77
CA LEU A 51 -1.01 -2.93 14.84
C LEU A 51 -2.54 -3.05 14.78
N ILE A 52 -3.19 -2.55 13.73
CA ILE A 52 -4.63 -2.30 13.72
C ILE A 52 -5.36 -3.20 12.70
N PRO A 53 -6.42 -3.93 13.06
CA PRO A 53 -6.76 -4.39 14.42
C PRO A 53 -5.82 -5.51 14.91
N ILE A 54 -4.98 -6.03 14.02
CA ILE A 54 -4.02 -7.13 14.23
C ILE A 54 -2.68 -6.73 13.60
N PRO A 55 -1.55 -7.35 14.01
CA PRO A 55 -0.24 -7.02 13.47
C PRO A 55 -0.12 -7.31 11.97
N TRP A 56 0.32 -6.32 11.20
CA TRP A 56 0.66 -6.46 9.79
C TRP A 56 2.17 -6.58 9.70
N ILE A 57 2.67 -7.71 9.21
CA ILE A 57 4.12 -7.97 9.19
C ILE A 57 4.55 -8.30 7.77
N ALA A 58 5.55 -7.58 7.28
CA ALA A 58 6.14 -7.82 5.97
C ALA A 58 7.63 -7.44 5.95
N PRO A 59 8.41 -7.95 4.99
CA PRO A 59 9.73 -7.41 4.70
C PRO A 59 9.65 -5.93 4.29
N VAL A 60 10.63 -5.10 4.66
CA VAL A 60 10.63 -3.65 4.39
C VAL A 60 10.49 -3.30 2.89
N TYR A 61 10.97 -4.13 1.97
CA TYR A 61 10.76 -3.87 0.54
C TYR A 61 9.28 -3.80 0.17
N ALA A 62 8.40 -4.54 0.88
CA ALA A 62 6.99 -4.64 0.54
C ALA A 62 6.23 -3.30 0.70
N PRO A 63 6.23 -2.65 1.89
CA PRO A 63 5.64 -1.32 2.04
C PRO A 63 6.33 -0.28 1.16
N VAL A 64 7.67 -0.32 1.02
CA VAL A 64 8.41 0.61 0.15
C VAL A 64 7.97 0.51 -1.32
N MET A 65 7.72 -0.69 -1.84
CA MET A 65 7.20 -0.89 -3.20
C MET A 65 5.78 -0.34 -3.35
N VAL A 66 4.89 -0.62 -2.39
CA VAL A 66 3.50 -0.10 -2.40
C VAL A 66 3.51 1.43 -2.36
N SER A 67 4.30 2.00 -1.45
CA SER A 67 4.47 3.45 -1.28
C SER A 67 5.04 4.12 -2.53
N SER A 68 5.99 3.48 -3.21
CA SER A 68 6.53 3.98 -4.49
C SER A 68 5.45 4.04 -5.59
N ILE A 69 4.63 2.99 -5.71
CA ILE A 69 3.53 2.95 -6.69
C ILE A 69 2.47 4.01 -6.36
N PHE A 70 2.12 4.15 -5.07
CA PHE A 70 1.21 5.18 -4.58
C PHE A 70 1.68 6.59 -4.94
N ILE A 71 2.95 6.91 -4.70
CA ILE A 71 3.53 8.21 -5.05
C ILE A 71 3.45 8.46 -6.55
N ILE A 72 3.95 7.53 -7.36
CA ILE A 72 4.00 7.68 -8.82
C ILE A 72 2.58 7.81 -9.40
N GLY A 73 1.67 6.93 -8.99
CA GLY A 73 0.28 6.92 -9.43
C GLY A 73 -0.47 8.19 -9.03
N ALA A 74 -0.32 8.63 -7.78
CA ALA A 74 -0.96 9.85 -7.29
C ALA A 74 -0.43 11.10 -8.00
N ILE A 75 0.88 11.23 -8.19
CA ILE A 75 1.48 12.35 -8.95
C ILE A 75 0.92 12.36 -10.38
N PHE A 76 0.85 11.21 -11.04
CA PHE A 76 0.32 11.12 -12.40
C PHE A 76 -1.13 11.60 -12.49
N TYR A 77 -2.01 11.13 -11.59
CA TYR A 77 -3.42 11.51 -11.58
C TYR A 77 -3.64 12.97 -11.22
N LEU A 78 -2.91 13.49 -10.22
CA LEU A 78 -2.98 14.90 -9.83
C LEU A 78 -2.48 15.83 -10.94
N TYR A 79 -1.34 15.50 -11.55
CA TYR A 79 -0.76 16.30 -12.63
C TYR A 79 -1.65 16.35 -13.88
N LYS A 80 -2.29 15.22 -14.22
CA LYS A 80 -3.21 15.14 -15.36
C LYS A 80 -4.64 15.59 -15.03
N GLY A 81 -4.96 15.87 -13.78
CA GLY A 81 -6.32 16.20 -13.34
C GLY A 81 -7.33 15.09 -13.61
N LEU A 82 -6.89 13.83 -13.53
CA LEU A 82 -7.70 12.65 -13.79
C LEU A 82 -8.43 12.18 -12.53
N THR A 83 -9.46 11.37 -12.72
CA THR A 83 -10.14 10.65 -11.65
C THR A 83 -10.22 9.18 -11.98
N PHE A 84 -10.29 8.32 -10.97
CA PHE A 84 -10.56 6.91 -11.18
C PHE A 84 -11.95 6.68 -11.81
N SER A 85 -11.99 5.81 -12.82
CA SER A 85 -13.24 5.19 -13.25
C SER A 85 -13.72 4.18 -12.18
N SER A 86 -14.97 3.73 -12.27
CA SER A 86 -15.50 2.72 -11.34
C SER A 86 -14.69 1.41 -11.37
N LEU A 87 -14.22 1.00 -12.55
CA LEU A 87 -13.36 -0.18 -12.70
C LEU A 87 -12.00 0.03 -12.04
N GLN A 88 -11.35 1.17 -12.26
CA GLN A 88 -10.07 1.50 -11.61
C GLN A 88 -10.20 1.55 -10.09
N LEU A 89 -11.29 2.13 -9.59
CA LEU A 89 -11.58 2.14 -8.15
C LEU A 89 -11.75 0.71 -7.60
N TYR A 90 -12.50 -0.15 -8.30
CA TYR A 90 -12.64 -1.55 -7.90
C TYR A 90 -11.29 -2.28 -7.90
N LEU A 91 -10.51 -2.16 -8.97
CA LEU A 91 -9.18 -2.78 -9.07
C LEU A 91 -8.23 -2.26 -7.99
N PHE A 92 -8.27 -0.96 -7.69
CA PHE A 92 -7.50 -0.36 -6.61
C PHE A 92 -7.90 -0.94 -5.27
N LEU A 93 -9.19 -0.94 -4.91
CA LEU A 93 -9.68 -1.49 -3.64
C LEU A 93 -9.39 -2.98 -3.50
N LEU A 94 -9.56 -3.74 -4.58
CA LEU A 94 -9.24 -5.17 -4.62
C LEU A 94 -7.72 -5.40 -4.43
N SER A 95 -6.89 -4.60 -5.07
CA SER A 95 -5.42 -4.69 -4.93
C SER A 95 -4.98 -4.39 -3.49
N VAL A 96 -5.52 -3.34 -2.87
CA VAL A 96 -5.24 -3.00 -1.47
C VAL A 96 -5.69 -4.14 -0.56
N PHE A 97 -6.88 -4.69 -0.78
CA PHE A 97 -7.37 -5.84 -0.01
C PHE A 97 -6.44 -7.05 -0.11
N ILE A 98 -5.99 -7.41 -1.31
CA ILE A 98 -5.05 -8.52 -1.53
C ILE A 98 -3.68 -8.26 -0.88
N LEU A 99 -3.17 -7.03 -0.97
CA LEU A 99 -1.92 -6.63 -0.31
C LEU A 99 -2.05 -6.76 1.21
N LEU A 100 -3.16 -6.32 1.80
CA LEU A 100 -3.44 -6.48 3.23
C LEU A 100 -3.48 -7.94 3.65
N LEU A 101 -4.12 -8.81 2.86
CA LEU A 101 -4.10 -10.25 3.10
C LEU A 101 -2.66 -10.80 3.12
N SER A 102 -1.78 -10.32 2.24
CA SER A 102 -0.38 -10.74 2.22
C SER A 102 0.39 -10.38 3.51
N PHE A 103 0.06 -9.23 4.13
CA PHE A 103 0.70 -8.76 5.37
C PHE A 103 0.15 -9.44 6.63
N ILE A 104 -1.10 -9.92 6.58
CA ILE A 104 -1.84 -10.41 7.73
C ILE A 104 -1.82 -11.95 7.83
N PHE A 105 -1.73 -12.65 6.70
CA PHE A 105 -1.96 -14.09 6.64
C PHE A 105 -1.08 -14.90 7.61
N ILE A 106 0.22 -14.63 7.65
CA ILE A 106 1.15 -15.34 8.54
C ILE A 106 0.97 -14.95 10.01
N PRO A 107 0.97 -13.65 10.38
CA PRO A 107 0.68 -13.23 11.74
C PRO A 107 -0.59 -13.88 12.31
N VAL A 108 -1.69 -13.90 11.54
CA VAL A 108 -2.95 -14.54 11.94
C VAL A 108 -2.80 -16.03 12.08
N LYS A 109 -2.18 -16.70 11.09
CA LYS A 109 -1.98 -18.15 11.15
C LYS A 109 -1.22 -18.54 12.43
N ILE A 110 -0.13 -17.84 12.73
CA ILE A 110 0.69 -18.10 13.93
C ILE A 110 -0.12 -17.85 15.20
N LEU A 111 -0.86 -16.74 15.25
CA LEU A 111 -1.68 -16.40 16.42
C LEU A 111 -2.76 -17.45 16.68
N LEU A 112 -3.39 -17.99 15.62
CA LEU A 112 -4.41 -19.02 15.71
C LEU A 112 -3.85 -20.41 16.07
N THR A 113 -2.65 -20.76 15.59
CA THR A 113 -2.07 -22.09 15.83
C THR A 113 -1.25 -22.19 17.11
N SER A 114 -0.57 -21.10 17.48
CA SER A 114 0.47 -21.10 18.51
C SER A 114 0.25 -20.03 19.59
N GLY A 115 -0.84 -19.26 19.50
CA GLY A 115 -1.19 -18.21 20.45
C GLY A 115 -0.16 -17.08 20.52
N ILE A 116 -0.27 -16.28 21.58
CA ILE A 116 0.61 -15.11 21.80
C ILE A 116 2.06 -15.52 21.99
N HIS A 117 2.33 -16.66 22.65
CA HIS A 117 3.69 -17.16 22.88
C HIS A 117 4.39 -17.59 21.58
N GLY A 118 3.65 -18.18 20.64
CA GLY A 118 4.17 -18.46 19.31
C GLY A 118 4.46 -17.19 18.52
N PHE A 119 3.57 -16.19 18.63
CA PHE A 119 3.75 -14.90 17.98
C PHE A 119 4.94 -14.11 18.55
N SER A 120 5.15 -14.11 19.87
CA SER A 120 6.30 -13.42 20.47
C SER A 120 7.65 -14.00 20.05
N SER A 121 7.66 -15.25 19.60
CA SER A 121 8.86 -15.94 19.10
C SER A 121 9.02 -15.80 17.58
N TYR A 122 8.06 -15.16 16.89
CA TYR A 122 8.09 -14.99 15.44
C TYR A 122 8.97 -13.80 15.06
N ALA A 123 10.14 -14.10 14.50
CA ALA A 123 11.14 -13.12 14.07
C ALA A 123 11.03 -12.75 12.57
N GLY A 124 9.86 -12.99 11.96
CA GLY A 124 9.69 -12.86 10.51
C GLY A 124 9.96 -14.15 9.74
N GLY A 125 9.32 -14.31 8.59
CA GLY A 125 9.51 -15.45 7.69
C GLY A 125 8.22 -15.89 6.98
N GLY A 126 8.36 -16.54 5.83
CA GLY A 126 7.24 -17.13 5.09
C GLY A 126 6.35 -16.14 4.33
N PHE A 127 6.82 -14.91 4.08
CA PHE A 127 6.02 -13.90 3.39
C PHE A 127 5.49 -14.42 2.05
N ASN A 128 4.16 -14.32 1.85
CA ASN A 128 3.53 -14.89 0.66
C ASN A 128 3.73 -13.97 -0.54
N LEU A 129 4.87 -14.15 -1.20
CA LEU A 129 5.27 -13.40 -2.40
C LEU A 129 4.25 -13.49 -3.53
N LEU A 130 3.54 -14.61 -3.66
CA LEU A 130 2.56 -14.80 -4.73
C LEU A 130 1.35 -13.88 -4.53
N ILE A 131 0.75 -13.89 -3.33
CA ILE A 131 -0.37 -13.00 -3.00
C ILE A 131 0.06 -11.55 -3.12
N PHE A 132 1.24 -11.20 -2.61
CA PHE A 132 1.79 -9.86 -2.71
C PHE A 132 1.98 -9.42 -4.17
N SER A 133 2.55 -10.27 -5.02
CA SER A 133 2.79 -9.96 -6.44
C SER A 133 1.48 -9.73 -7.20
N ILE A 134 0.45 -10.54 -6.94
CA ILE A 134 -0.89 -10.33 -7.51
C ILE A 134 -1.44 -8.96 -7.10
N GLY A 135 -1.33 -8.62 -5.80
CA GLY A 135 -1.72 -7.31 -5.28
C GLY A 135 -1.00 -6.16 -5.97
N ILE A 136 0.34 -6.25 -6.12
CA ILE A 136 1.15 -5.24 -6.80
C ILE A 136 0.74 -5.09 -8.28
N ILE A 137 0.54 -6.19 -9.00
CA ILE A 137 0.14 -6.15 -10.41
C ILE A 137 -1.21 -5.46 -10.56
N LEU A 138 -2.20 -5.83 -9.75
CA LEU A 138 -3.52 -5.20 -9.78
C LEU A 138 -3.46 -3.72 -9.40
N LEU A 139 -2.59 -3.36 -8.44
CA LEU A 139 -2.39 -1.98 -8.04
C LEU A 139 -1.83 -1.15 -9.22
N ILE A 140 -0.82 -1.66 -9.92
CA ILE A 140 -0.26 -1.00 -11.11
C ILE A 140 -1.33 -0.84 -12.19
N ILE A 141 -2.12 -1.90 -12.45
CA ILE A 141 -3.21 -1.86 -13.44
C ILE A 141 -4.24 -0.80 -13.07
N SER A 142 -4.56 -0.63 -11.78
CA SER A 142 -5.54 0.37 -11.32
C SER A 142 -5.15 1.82 -11.64
N PHE A 143 -3.84 2.10 -11.73
CA PHE A 143 -3.30 3.41 -12.08
C PHE A 143 -3.03 3.58 -13.59
N LEU A 144 -3.28 2.57 -14.44
CA LEU A 144 -3.14 2.74 -15.87
C LEU A 144 -4.17 3.75 -16.40
N PRO A 145 -3.81 4.62 -17.36
CA PRO A 145 -4.74 5.58 -17.94
C PRO A 145 -6.05 4.92 -18.41
N PRO A 146 -7.21 5.57 -18.24
CA PRO A 146 -8.50 4.97 -18.57
C PRO A 146 -8.61 4.55 -20.04
N GLU A 147 -7.95 5.28 -20.95
CA GLU A 147 -7.83 4.93 -22.38
C GLU A 147 -7.25 3.52 -22.63
N LYS A 148 -6.44 3.00 -21.69
CA LYS A 148 -5.84 1.66 -21.79
C LYS A 148 -6.70 0.56 -21.18
N LEU A 149 -7.80 0.89 -20.49
CA LEU A 149 -8.68 -0.06 -19.81
C LEU A 149 -9.99 -0.31 -20.57
N HIS A 150 -10.30 0.51 -21.59
CA HIS A 150 -11.40 0.25 -22.52
C HIS A 150 -10.93 -0.69 -23.63
N ILE A 151 -11.00 -1.99 -23.34
CA ILE A 151 -11.00 -3.04 -24.36
C ILE A 151 -12.47 -3.39 -24.61
N TYR A 152 -13.06 -2.66 -25.58
CA TYR A 152 -14.44 -2.72 -26.10
C TYR A 152 -15.57 -2.16 -25.21
#